data_AF-A0ABC9TRM6-F1
#
_entry.id   AF-A0ABC9TRM6-F1
#
_cell.length_a   1.000
_cell.length_b   1.000
_cell.length_c   1.000
_cell.angle_alpha   90.00
_cell.angle_beta   90.00
_cell.angle_gamma   90.00
#
_symmetry.space_group_name_H-M   'P 1'
#
loop_
_entity.id
_entity.type
_entity.pdbx_description
1 polymer ?
#
loop_
_entity_poly.entity_id
_entity_poly.type
_entity_poly.pdbx_seq_one_letter_code
_entity_poly.pdbx_strand_id
1 'polypeptide(L)'
;MKDKGGSFMERNLMQLREKFVCELKENGRSLAYDLSREDHRDVFFSQYGGEEVFKRECPLLYDALWRKSGAGRQERLDGYLVGPRDCMEVSDIAYDPNTVVSTNITGRYTREMLGVDLMGKFMDITNGQILESMAVFDENITDIENTMKVNAGRLIQSDDRELQTQAEFFCAEVNAQGELCAQSTKVYSNILKIEGTKYIVKAVTVESPKPKDESHEYTELLYDRDADGGETADYPKYTGVRLELGKDVYVKIHIPAKITIELNDEFEFIVDEADKIKGIYFKDFEMKIWSLDNGTVVFNKDDLAKNIIVTYNEKEKNKITYEFPSDWEHLMKMKIVSAVMLADFSCILPIKCKHGSMKYEEGQVTIVVSSDLDTESEDPANEKVKKIHIKFGCLGKDTRILMADGSERAIEDIRIGDLAQNMDGMPIRVTNIISGMEAEMVYVKTMGNKEILMTEGHPVRVRRDGSICTVRAVDLNGADLFLTKDGEEELRYIYMKPYNDRVYNLEFDGEEFLYANGFSVGDFDMQNHMPREKTTKREYSFDTKPVAEEMRKLLRLYQENME
;
A
#
# COMPACT_ATOMS: atom_id res chain seq x y z
N MET A 1 19.91 13.70 -53.07
CA MET A 1 19.18 14.41 -52.00
C MET A 1 18.25 13.43 -51.30
N LYS A 2 18.83 12.55 -50.48
CA LYS A 2 18.19 11.71 -49.47
C LYS A 2 19.24 11.62 -48.34
N ASP A 3 18.81 11.43 -47.09
CA ASP A 3 19.61 11.45 -45.84
C ASP A 3 19.95 12.80 -45.20
N LYS A 4 18.92 13.58 -44.86
CA LYS A 4 18.99 14.52 -43.72
C LYS A 4 17.80 14.44 -42.74
N GLY A 5 16.84 13.53 -42.97
CA GLY A 5 15.62 13.43 -42.15
C GLY A 5 15.79 12.61 -40.86
N GLY A 6 16.46 11.45 -40.91
CA GLY A 6 16.63 10.56 -39.74
C GLY A 6 17.44 11.20 -38.60
N SER A 7 18.54 11.89 -38.94
CA SER A 7 19.39 12.57 -37.96
C SER A 7 18.72 13.74 -37.22
N PHE A 8 17.63 14.32 -37.75
CA PHE A 8 16.92 15.42 -37.08
C PHE A 8 15.87 14.88 -36.11
N MET A 9 15.17 13.81 -36.49
CA MET A 9 14.14 13.17 -35.66
C MET A 9 14.76 12.48 -34.43
N GLU A 10 15.89 11.78 -34.60
CA GLU A 10 16.62 11.15 -33.48
C GLU A 10 17.22 12.18 -32.51
N ARG A 11 17.77 13.28 -33.02
CA ARG A 11 18.28 14.38 -32.16
C ARG A 11 17.15 15.08 -31.40
N ASN A 12 15.99 15.23 -32.02
CA ASN A 12 14.82 15.84 -31.38
C ASN A 12 14.28 14.91 -30.29
N LEU A 13 14.19 13.60 -30.54
CA LEU A 13 13.81 12.58 -29.55
C LEU A 13 14.78 12.51 -28.36
N MET A 14 16.09 12.71 -28.59
CA MET A 14 17.08 12.74 -27.50
C MET A 14 16.93 13.99 -26.60
N GLN A 15 16.70 15.16 -27.20
CA GLN A 15 16.39 16.39 -26.46
C GLN A 15 15.05 16.31 -25.71
N LEU A 16 14.06 15.65 -26.32
CA LEU A 16 12.80 15.32 -25.68
C LEU A 16 13.03 14.39 -24.48
N ARG A 17 13.83 13.33 -24.61
CA ARG A 17 14.16 12.43 -23.49
C ARG A 17 14.83 13.17 -22.33
N GLU A 18 15.78 14.06 -22.58
CA GLU A 18 16.41 14.88 -21.53
C GLU A 18 15.39 15.79 -20.81
N LYS A 19 14.50 16.43 -21.57
CA LYS A 19 13.40 17.23 -21.01
C LYS A 19 12.48 16.39 -20.12
N PHE A 20 12.13 15.18 -20.56
CA PHE A 20 11.29 14.26 -19.80
C PHE A 20 11.98 13.77 -18.53
N VAL A 21 13.29 13.55 -18.54
CA VAL A 21 14.06 13.23 -17.33
C VAL A 21 13.97 14.36 -16.29
N CYS A 22 14.02 15.64 -16.73
CA CYS A 22 13.81 16.77 -15.83
C CYS A 22 12.38 16.80 -15.24
N GLU A 23 11.36 16.60 -16.08
CA GLU A 23 9.96 16.54 -15.62
C GLU A 23 9.70 15.35 -14.68
N LEU A 24 10.31 14.21 -14.95
CA LEU A 24 10.28 13.03 -14.08
C LEU A 24 10.90 13.32 -12.72
N LYS A 25 12.07 13.97 -12.70
CA LYS A 25 12.69 14.41 -11.44
C LYS A 25 11.74 15.34 -10.71
N GLU A 26 11.14 16.33 -11.38
CA GLU A 26 10.15 17.26 -10.79
C GLU A 26 8.95 16.57 -10.15
N ASN A 27 8.52 15.46 -10.72
CA ASN A 27 7.35 14.70 -10.27
C ASN A 27 7.69 13.47 -9.41
N GLY A 28 8.89 13.40 -8.82
CA GLY A 28 9.26 12.32 -7.89
C GLY A 28 9.41 10.95 -8.56
N ARG A 29 10.04 10.93 -9.75
CA ARG A 29 10.34 9.73 -10.57
C ARG A 29 9.14 9.07 -11.27
N SER A 30 8.00 9.76 -11.31
CA SER A 30 6.80 9.33 -12.03
C SER A 30 6.31 10.44 -12.96
N LEU A 31 5.83 10.09 -14.15
CA LEU A 31 5.27 11.04 -15.11
C LEU A 31 4.07 10.45 -15.82
N ALA A 32 2.89 11.04 -15.58
CA ALA A 32 1.72 10.82 -16.40
C ALA A 32 1.84 11.60 -17.71
N TYR A 33 1.55 10.98 -18.86
CA TYR A 33 1.60 11.68 -20.14
C TYR A 33 0.42 12.66 -20.28
N ASP A 34 0.72 13.93 -20.53
CA ASP A 34 -0.28 14.94 -20.90
C ASP A 34 -0.37 15.04 -22.43
N LEU A 35 -1.26 14.26 -23.03
CA LEU A 35 -1.42 14.17 -24.49
C LEU A 35 -1.97 15.46 -25.14
N SER A 36 -2.36 16.47 -24.34
CA SER A 36 -2.63 17.80 -24.87
C SER A 36 -1.36 18.52 -25.31
N ARG A 37 -0.19 18.07 -24.85
CA ARG A 37 1.12 18.56 -25.25
C ARG A 37 1.71 17.67 -26.35
N GLU A 38 2.14 18.31 -27.44
CA GLU A 38 2.68 17.63 -28.63
C GLU A 38 3.92 16.78 -28.31
N ASP A 39 4.79 17.25 -27.42
CA ASP A 39 5.99 16.51 -26.99
C ASP A 39 5.65 15.20 -26.26
N HIS A 40 4.66 15.21 -25.36
CA HIS A 40 4.18 14.00 -24.69
C HIS A 40 3.51 13.06 -25.68
N ARG A 41 2.68 13.60 -26.57
CA ARG A 41 1.98 12.80 -27.58
C ARG A 41 2.95 12.06 -28.49
N ASP A 42 3.97 12.76 -28.99
CA ASP A 42 4.97 12.17 -29.89
C ASP A 42 5.78 11.09 -29.19
N VAL A 43 6.26 11.36 -27.97
CA VAL A 43 7.01 10.36 -27.18
C VAL A 43 6.13 9.16 -26.89
N PHE A 44 4.92 9.37 -26.38
CA PHE A 44 3.98 8.30 -26.02
C PHE A 44 3.67 7.38 -27.21
N PHE A 45 3.19 7.95 -28.33
CA PHE A 45 2.79 7.13 -29.48
C PHE A 45 3.97 6.52 -30.25
N SER A 46 5.17 7.12 -30.18
CA SER A 46 6.36 6.53 -30.81
C SER A 46 6.70 5.13 -30.26
N GLN A 47 6.24 4.81 -29.04
CA GLN A 47 6.43 3.50 -28.42
C GLN A 47 5.61 2.40 -29.07
N TYR A 48 4.57 2.75 -29.82
CA TYR A 48 3.60 1.83 -30.44
C TYR A 48 3.57 1.96 -31.97
N GLY A 49 4.66 2.42 -32.59
CA GLY A 49 4.75 2.62 -34.04
C GLY A 49 4.09 3.89 -34.57
N GLY A 50 3.67 4.81 -33.70
CA GLY A 50 3.10 6.12 -34.04
C GLY A 50 1.58 6.24 -33.86
N GLU A 51 1.08 7.48 -33.82
CA GLU A 51 -0.32 7.79 -33.47
C GLU A 51 -1.33 7.16 -34.44
N GLU A 52 -1.04 7.19 -35.74
CA GLU A 52 -1.93 6.60 -36.76
C GLU A 52 -2.02 5.08 -36.68
N VAL A 53 -0.92 4.41 -36.26
CA VAL A 53 -0.94 2.96 -36.01
C VAL A 53 -1.77 2.67 -34.78
N PHE A 54 -1.52 3.38 -33.68
CA PHE A 54 -2.29 3.24 -32.45
C PHE A 54 -3.79 3.41 -32.69
N LYS A 55 -4.19 4.49 -33.38
CA LYS A 55 -5.59 4.81 -33.67
C LYS A 55 -6.28 3.74 -34.52
N ARG A 56 -5.55 3.12 -35.44
CA ARG A 56 -6.08 2.05 -36.32
C ARG A 56 -6.25 0.73 -35.57
N GLU A 57 -5.27 0.36 -34.75
CA GLU A 57 -5.22 -0.94 -34.09
C GLU A 57 -6.00 -0.98 -32.76
N CYS A 58 -6.04 0.15 -32.06
CA CYS A 58 -6.66 0.33 -30.73
C CYS A 58 -7.58 1.58 -30.68
N PRO A 59 -8.64 1.66 -31.51
CA PRO A 59 -9.50 2.84 -31.57
C PRO A 59 -10.26 3.16 -30.27
N LEU A 60 -10.71 2.16 -29.50
CA LEU A 60 -11.41 2.39 -28.24
C LEU A 60 -10.49 3.01 -27.19
N LEU A 61 -9.26 2.49 -27.07
CA LEU A 61 -8.24 3.03 -26.18
C LEU A 61 -7.78 4.43 -26.62
N TYR A 62 -7.68 4.67 -27.94
CA TYR A 62 -7.35 6.00 -28.46
C TYR A 62 -8.39 7.04 -28.04
N ASP A 63 -9.68 6.72 -28.18
CA ASP A 63 -10.75 7.61 -27.73
C ASP A 63 -10.76 7.80 -26.20
N ALA A 64 -10.40 6.76 -25.45
CA ALA A 64 -10.36 6.78 -23.99
C ALA A 64 -9.24 7.67 -23.43
N LEU A 65 -8.11 7.81 -24.15
CA LEU A 65 -6.97 8.65 -23.75
C LEU A 65 -7.31 10.15 -23.68
N TRP A 66 -8.38 10.58 -24.36
CA TRP A 66 -8.83 11.98 -24.34
C TRP A 66 -9.80 12.28 -23.20
N ARG A 67 -10.18 11.27 -22.40
CA ARG A 67 -11.08 11.41 -21.26
C ARG A 67 -10.26 11.41 -19.97
N LYS A 68 -10.68 12.23 -19.00
CA LYS A 68 -9.97 12.30 -17.72
C LYS A 68 -10.33 11.11 -16.86
N SER A 69 -9.30 10.39 -16.39
CA SER A 69 -9.42 9.52 -15.22
C SER A 69 -9.92 10.36 -14.05
N GLY A 70 -10.89 9.82 -13.30
CA GLY A 70 -11.47 10.50 -12.13
C GLY A 70 -10.57 10.42 -10.90
N ALA A 71 -9.35 9.92 -11.03
CA ALA A 71 -8.64 9.28 -9.94
C ALA A 71 -7.18 9.70 -9.80
N GLY A 72 -6.64 9.47 -8.60
CA GLY A 72 -5.24 9.70 -8.28
C GLY A 72 -4.89 11.10 -7.75
N ARG A 73 -5.87 12.01 -7.59
CA ARG A 73 -5.61 13.25 -6.83
C ARG A 73 -5.63 12.95 -5.35
N GLN A 74 -4.48 13.07 -4.71
CA GLN A 74 -4.37 13.08 -3.26
C GLN A 74 -5.26 14.22 -2.71
N GLU A 75 -6.34 13.84 -2.03
CA GLU A 75 -7.25 14.80 -1.40
C GLU A 75 -6.60 15.38 -0.15
N ARG A 76 -6.96 16.64 0.16
CA ARG A 76 -6.63 17.28 1.44
C ARG A 76 -7.90 17.73 2.14
N LEU A 77 -7.96 17.48 3.45
CA LEU A 77 -9.05 17.92 4.32
C LEU A 77 -8.46 18.47 5.61
N ASP A 78 -8.75 19.75 5.90
CA ASP A 78 -8.22 20.46 7.07
C ASP A 78 -6.70 20.34 7.25
N GLY A 79 -5.96 20.37 6.15
CA GLY A 79 -4.50 20.27 6.11
C GLY A 79 -3.96 18.85 6.00
N TYR A 80 -4.74 17.82 6.35
CA TYR A 80 -4.33 16.43 6.28
C TYR A 80 -4.41 15.86 4.86
N LEU A 81 -3.53 14.91 4.53
CA LEU A 81 -3.72 14.03 3.39
C LEU A 81 -4.88 13.07 3.67
N VAL A 82 -5.66 12.71 2.66
CA VAL A 82 -6.83 11.84 2.82
C VAL A 82 -6.81 10.65 1.87
N GLY A 83 -7.00 9.47 2.43
CA GLY A 83 -7.25 8.21 1.73
C GLY A 83 -6.04 7.64 1.00
N PRO A 84 -6.10 6.34 0.63
CA PRO A 84 -5.08 5.76 -0.21
C PRO A 84 -5.08 6.43 -1.59
N ARG A 85 -3.91 6.46 -2.22
CA ARG A 85 -3.71 6.91 -3.61
C ARG A 85 -3.29 5.75 -4.50
N ASP A 86 -3.53 5.87 -5.80
CA ASP A 86 -2.91 5.00 -6.78
C ASP A 86 -1.38 5.19 -6.71
N CYS A 87 -0.64 4.09 -6.78
CA CYS A 87 0.81 4.08 -6.71
C CYS A 87 1.35 3.19 -7.82
N MET A 88 2.07 3.77 -8.77
CA MET A 88 2.84 3.05 -9.78
C MET A 88 4.29 3.41 -9.54
N GLU A 89 5.14 2.40 -9.41
CA GLU A 89 6.53 2.64 -9.04
C GLU A 89 7.46 1.50 -9.46
N VAL A 90 8.74 1.80 -9.36
CA VAL A 90 9.80 0.81 -9.38
C VAL A 90 10.48 0.89 -8.01
N SER A 91 10.48 -0.23 -7.29
CA SER A 91 11.31 -0.42 -6.10
C SER A 91 12.77 -0.27 -6.49
N ASP A 92 13.58 0.29 -5.59
CA ASP A 92 14.99 0.49 -5.90
C ASP A 92 15.73 -0.83 -6.18
N ILE A 93 16.84 -0.69 -6.89
CA ILE A 93 17.62 -1.82 -7.38
C ILE A 93 18.44 -2.39 -6.23
N ALA A 94 18.19 -3.64 -5.88
CA ALA A 94 18.98 -4.39 -4.91
C ALA A 94 20.16 -5.06 -5.62
N TYR A 95 21.36 -4.94 -5.04
CA TYR A 95 22.57 -5.48 -5.63
C TYR A 95 23.37 -6.34 -4.66
N ASP A 96 23.59 -7.60 -5.04
CA ASP A 96 24.52 -8.49 -4.38
C ASP A 96 25.54 -9.03 -5.41
N PRO A 97 26.86 -8.75 -5.25
CA PRO A 97 27.91 -9.23 -6.17
C PRO A 97 27.93 -10.74 -6.36
N ASN A 98 27.46 -11.50 -5.37
CA ASN A 98 27.57 -12.95 -5.34
C ASN A 98 26.36 -13.65 -5.96
N THR A 99 25.22 -12.97 -6.06
CA THR A 99 23.96 -13.57 -6.46
C THR A 99 23.35 -12.85 -7.67
N VAL A 100 22.53 -11.83 -7.42
CA VAL A 100 21.66 -11.17 -8.39
C VAL A 100 21.65 -9.67 -8.20
N VAL A 101 21.29 -8.99 -9.29
CA VAL A 101 20.80 -7.63 -9.25
C VAL A 101 19.31 -7.71 -9.58
N SER A 102 18.47 -7.18 -8.71
CA SER A 102 17.02 -7.29 -8.85
C SER A 102 16.31 -5.97 -8.61
N THR A 103 15.10 -5.88 -9.14
CA THR A 103 14.22 -4.71 -9.03
C THR A 103 12.78 -5.18 -9.11
N ASN A 104 11.92 -4.64 -8.24
CA ASN A 104 10.49 -4.91 -8.26
C ASN A 104 9.75 -3.73 -8.88
N ILE A 105 8.72 -4.02 -9.65
CA ILE A 105 7.86 -3.02 -10.27
C ILE A 105 6.44 -3.29 -9.81
N THR A 106 5.78 -2.28 -9.28
CA THR A 106 4.49 -2.44 -8.60
C THR A 106 3.52 -1.35 -9.00
N GLY A 107 2.29 -1.75 -9.34
CA GLY A 107 1.14 -0.89 -9.49
C GLY A 107 0.08 -1.28 -8.47
N ARG A 108 -0.35 -0.36 -7.61
CA ARG A 108 -1.45 -0.53 -6.65
C ARG A 108 -2.51 0.54 -6.93
N TYR A 109 -3.76 0.13 -7.04
CA TYR A 109 -4.87 0.99 -7.45
C TYR A 109 -5.93 1.06 -6.36
N THR A 110 -6.51 2.24 -6.17
CA THR A 110 -7.60 2.50 -5.22
C THR A 110 -8.95 1.90 -5.66
N ARG A 111 -9.00 1.34 -6.87
CA ARG A 111 -10.17 0.75 -7.52
C ARG A 111 -9.75 -0.36 -8.47
N GLU A 112 -10.71 -1.20 -8.85
CA GLU A 112 -10.51 -2.22 -9.88
C GLU A 112 -10.29 -1.55 -11.25
N MET A 113 -9.19 -1.94 -11.91
CA MET A 113 -8.82 -1.52 -13.25
C MET A 113 -9.42 -2.49 -14.27
N LEU A 114 -9.94 -1.96 -15.39
CA LEU A 114 -10.43 -2.81 -16.48
C LEU A 114 -9.30 -3.60 -17.13
N GLY A 115 -8.13 -2.97 -17.24
CA GLY A 115 -6.93 -3.59 -17.75
C GLY A 115 -5.71 -2.75 -17.42
N VAL A 116 -4.59 -3.42 -17.18
CA VAL A 116 -3.28 -2.78 -17.00
C VAL A 116 -2.26 -3.51 -17.86
N ASP A 117 -1.60 -2.77 -18.75
CA ASP A 117 -0.35 -3.21 -19.36
C ASP A 117 0.81 -2.64 -18.55
N LEU A 118 1.68 -3.52 -18.06
CA LEU A 118 2.93 -3.19 -17.39
C LEU A 118 4.10 -3.58 -18.29
N MET A 119 4.88 -2.58 -18.69
CA MET A 119 6.04 -2.74 -19.55
C MET A 119 7.28 -2.21 -18.85
N GLY A 120 8.41 -2.91 -18.92
CA GLY A 120 9.60 -2.55 -18.16
C GLY A 120 10.90 -2.92 -18.85
N LYS A 121 11.95 -2.14 -18.57
CA LYS A 121 13.33 -2.38 -18.99
C LYS A 121 14.26 -2.17 -17.81
N PHE A 122 15.11 -3.16 -17.56
CA PHE A 122 16.25 -3.04 -16.67
C PHE A 122 17.51 -2.83 -17.51
N MET A 123 18.23 -1.74 -17.28
CA MET A 123 19.31 -1.30 -18.16
C MET A 123 20.60 -1.01 -17.39
N ASP A 124 21.72 -1.32 -18.05
CA ASP A 124 23.01 -0.72 -17.78
C ASP A 124 23.11 0.58 -18.59
N ILE A 125 22.95 1.72 -17.90
CA ILE A 125 22.94 3.03 -18.53
C ILE A 125 24.35 3.54 -18.82
N THR A 126 25.40 2.89 -18.32
CA THR A 126 26.80 3.24 -18.64
C THR A 126 27.12 2.97 -20.11
N ASN A 127 26.62 1.85 -20.65
CA ASN A 127 26.83 1.46 -22.04
C ASN A 127 25.53 1.42 -22.88
N GLY A 128 24.37 1.67 -22.26
CA GLY A 128 23.06 1.65 -22.90
C GLY A 128 22.52 0.24 -23.17
N GLN A 129 23.05 -0.79 -22.54
CA GLN A 129 22.62 -2.18 -22.70
C GLN A 129 21.33 -2.44 -21.92
N ILE A 130 20.34 -3.06 -22.58
CA ILE A 130 19.19 -3.65 -21.89
C ILE A 130 19.64 -5.00 -21.32
N LEU A 131 19.54 -5.14 -19.99
CA LEU A 131 19.88 -6.36 -19.28
C LEU A 131 18.71 -7.33 -19.24
N GLU A 132 17.51 -6.79 -19.02
CA GLU A 132 16.25 -7.54 -19.01
C GLU A 132 15.08 -6.62 -19.41
N SER A 133 14.00 -7.22 -19.93
CA SER A 133 12.77 -6.50 -20.24
C SER A 133 11.56 -7.37 -19.94
N MET A 134 10.44 -6.73 -19.62
CA MET A 134 9.19 -7.38 -19.28
C MET A 134 8.01 -6.67 -19.93
N ALA A 135 6.94 -7.43 -20.15
CA ALA A 135 5.67 -6.95 -20.69
C ALA A 135 4.57 -7.89 -20.18
N VAL A 136 3.69 -7.38 -19.33
CA VAL A 136 2.61 -8.14 -18.67
C VAL A 136 1.29 -7.40 -18.86
N PHE A 137 0.22 -8.16 -19.07
CA PHE A 137 -1.15 -7.65 -19.10
C PHE A 137 -2.00 -8.40 -18.07
N ASP A 138 -2.80 -7.68 -17.32
CA ASP A 138 -3.85 -8.25 -16.47
C ASP A 138 -5.13 -7.40 -16.49
N GLU A 139 -6.27 -8.00 -16.15
CA GLU A 139 -7.61 -7.38 -16.24
C GLU A 139 -8.44 -7.63 -14.97
N ASN A 140 -9.27 -6.66 -14.59
CA ASN A 140 -10.08 -6.69 -13.36
C ASN A 140 -9.23 -6.87 -12.10
N ILE A 141 -8.16 -6.09 -12.02
CA ILE A 141 -7.18 -6.14 -10.93
C ILE A 141 -7.15 -4.83 -10.14
N THR A 142 -6.79 -4.92 -8.87
CA THR A 142 -6.49 -3.77 -8.00
C THR A 142 -5.00 -3.57 -7.82
N ASP A 143 -4.19 -4.50 -8.33
CA ASP A 143 -2.76 -4.45 -8.24
C ASP A 143 -2.08 -5.31 -9.31
N ILE A 144 -0.85 -4.95 -9.66
CA ILE A 144 0.03 -5.68 -10.57
C ILE A 144 1.45 -5.58 -10.04
N GLU A 145 2.21 -6.67 -10.14
CA GLU A 145 3.59 -6.71 -9.68
C GLU A 145 4.42 -7.60 -10.59
N ASN A 146 5.69 -7.24 -10.76
CA ASN A 146 6.67 -8.11 -11.38
C ASN A 146 8.08 -7.79 -10.89
N THR A 147 8.99 -8.74 -11.07
CA THR A 147 10.39 -8.63 -10.68
C THR A 147 11.28 -8.91 -11.88
N MET A 148 12.32 -8.10 -12.07
CA MET A 148 13.42 -8.41 -13.00
C MET A 148 14.66 -8.78 -12.19
N LYS A 149 15.38 -9.82 -12.62
CA LYS A 149 16.58 -10.36 -11.96
C LYS A 149 17.66 -10.72 -12.98
N VAL A 150 18.85 -10.19 -12.77
CA VAL A 150 20.03 -10.46 -13.61
C VAL A 150 21.17 -10.98 -12.75
N ASN A 151 21.98 -11.90 -13.27
CA ASN A 151 23.15 -12.40 -12.53
C ASN A 151 24.21 -11.29 -12.37
N ALA A 152 24.54 -10.93 -11.12
CA ALA A 152 25.45 -9.83 -10.81
C ALA A 152 26.89 -10.08 -11.30
N GLY A 153 27.37 -11.33 -11.19
CA GLY A 153 28.71 -11.73 -11.61
C GLY A 153 29.00 -11.54 -13.11
N ARG A 154 27.96 -11.29 -13.93
CA ARG A 154 28.12 -10.94 -15.36
C ARG A 154 28.32 -9.44 -15.62
N LEU A 155 27.94 -8.58 -14.68
CA LEU A 155 27.90 -7.12 -14.90
C LEU A 155 29.24 -6.43 -14.58
N ILE A 156 29.98 -6.94 -13.60
CA ILE A 156 31.12 -6.23 -12.97
C ILE A 156 32.49 -6.77 -13.41
N GLN A 157 32.52 -7.62 -14.44
CA GLN A 157 33.77 -8.30 -14.84
C GLN A 157 34.89 -7.36 -15.35
N SER A 158 34.70 -6.04 -15.42
CA SER A 158 35.80 -5.14 -15.77
C SER A 158 35.73 -3.68 -15.29
N ASP A 159 34.55 -3.09 -15.01
CA ASP A 159 34.43 -1.63 -14.79
C ASP A 159 33.24 -1.24 -13.90
N ASP A 160 33.24 0.02 -13.45
CA ASP A 160 32.10 0.67 -12.78
C ASP A 160 30.85 0.65 -13.68
N ARG A 161 29.68 0.52 -13.05
CA ARG A 161 28.38 0.42 -13.72
C ARG A 161 27.34 1.31 -13.06
N GLU A 162 26.45 1.84 -13.88
CA GLU A 162 25.24 2.54 -13.46
C GLU A 162 24.04 1.79 -14.01
N LEU A 163 23.15 1.36 -13.12
CA LEU A 163 21.98 0.58 -13.47
C LEU A 163 20.71 1.38 -13.19
N GLN A 164 19.72 1.26 -14.07
CA GLN A 164 18.42 1.91 -13.89
C GLN A 164 17.31 1.05 -14.48
N THR A 165 16.18 1.02 -13.79
CA THR A 165 14.95 0.40 -14.26
C THR A 165 13.96 1.47 -14.67
N GLN A 166 13.30 1.25 -15.79
CA GLN A 166 12.22 2.09 -16.30
C GLN A 166 10.99 1.20 -16.52
N ALA A 167 9.82 1.67 -16.11
CA ALA A 167 8.56 0.98 -16.39
C ALA A 167 7.48 1.95 -16.84
N GLU A 168 6.51 1.43 -17.56
CA GLU A 168 5.34 2.15 -18.04
C GLU A 168 4.08 1.34 -17.75
N PHE A 169 3.11 2.01 -17.15
CA PHE A 169 1.80 1.47 -16.81
C PHE A 169 0.77 2.13 -17.72
N PHE A 170 0.21 1.37 -18.66
CA PHE A 170 -0.97 1.79 -19.40
C PHE A 170 -2.20 1.22 -18.72
N CYS A 171 -3.04 2.12 -18.20
CA CYS A 171 -4.18 1.80 -17.35
C CYS A 171 -5.48 2.14 -18.07
N ALA A 172 -6.39 1.17 -18.18
CA ALA A 172 -7.75 1.36 -18.66
C ALA A 172 -8.75 1.18 -17.52
N GLU A 173 -9.75 2.07 -17.43
CA GLU A 173 -10.71 2.09 -16.33
C GLU A 173 -12.04 2.73 -16.72
N VAL A 174 -12.98 2.74 -15.78
CA VAL A 174 -14.24 3.47 -15.90
C VAL A 174 -14.27 4.61 -14.89
N ASN A 175 -14.47 5.85 -15.38
CA ASN A 175 -14.57 7.02 -14.53
C ASN A 175 -15.89 7.06 -13.75
N ALA A 176 -16.06 8.06 -12.88
CA ALA A 176 -17.28 8.23 -12.08
C ALA A 176 -18.56 8.46 -12.90
N GLN A 177 -18.43 8.86 -14.17
CA GLN A 177 -19.54 9.07 -15.10
C GLN A 177 -19.91 7.78 -15.87
N GLY A 178 -19.18 6.67 -15.67
CA GLY A 178 -19.42 5.43 -16.38
C GLY A 178 -18.74 5.35 -17.76
N GLU A 179 -17.77 6.23 -18.04
CA GLU A 179 -17.08 6.28 -19.33
C GLU A 179 -15.72 5.59 -19.27
N LEU A 180 -15.37 4.84 -20.32
CA LEU A 180 -14.04 4.26 -20.49
C LEU A 180 -12.98 5.37 -20.60
N CYS A 181 -11.97 5.34 -19.73
CA CYS A 181 -10.83 6.25 -19.73
C CYS A 181 -9.53 5.45 -19.77
N ALA A 182 -8.48 6.06 -20.31
CA ALA A 182 -7.15 5.46 -20.32
C ALA A 182 -6.08 6.49 -19.94
N GLN A 183 -5.02 6.03 -19.29
CA GLN A 183 -3.87 6.86 -18.92
C GLN A 183 -2.60 6.04 -18.99
N SER A 184 -1.50 6.64 -19.44
CA SER A 184 -0.17 6.07 -19.31
C SER A 184 0.67 6.84 -18.31
N THR A 185 1.36 6.11 -17.44
CA THR A 185 2.29 6.64 -16.44
C THR A 185 3.62 5.94 -16.55
N LYS A 186 4.69 6.71 -16.72
CA LYS A 186 6.07 6.22 -16.76
C LYS A 186 6.78 6.44 -15.43
N VAL A 187 7.54 5.46 -14.98
CA VAL A 187 8.22 5.46 -13.68
C VAL A 187 9.67 4.96 -13.79
N TYR A 188 10.51 5.41 -12.88
CA TYR A 188 11.95 5.13 -12.88
C TYR A 188 12.41 4.75 -11.47
N SER A 189 13.33 3.78 -11.39
CA SER A 189 14.11 3.57 -10.16
C SER A 189 15.11 4.71 -9.95
N ASN A 190 15.71 4.78 -8.76
CA ASN A 190 16.98 5.49 -8.63
C ASN A 190 18.08 4.81 -9.48
N ILE A 191 19.17 5.54 -9.73
CA ILE A 191 20.35 4.98 -10.40
C ILE A 191 21.15 4.22 -9.36
N LEU A 192 21.38 2.93 -9.55
CA LEU A 192 22.34 2.22 -8.73
C LEU A 192 23.73 2.37 -9.34
N LYS A 193 24.67 3.01 -8.62
CA LYS A 193 26.07 3.06 -9.02
C LYS A 193 26.88 1.97 -8.31
N ILE A 194 27.58 1.15 -9.09
CA ILE A 194 28.45 0.08 -8.61
C ILE A 194 29.90 0.47 -8.92
N GLU A 195 30.72 0.63 -7.89
CA GLU A 195 32.16 0.90 -8.00
C GLU A 195 32.98 -0.31 -7.50
N GLY A 196 33.38 -1.17 -8.43
CA GLY A 196 34.07 -2.43 -8.11
C GLY A 196 33.21 -3.38 -7.25
N THR A 197 33.81 -4.00 -6.23
CA THR A 197 33.16 -5.01 -5.36
C THR A 197 32.88 -4.52 -3.93
N LYS A 198 32.97 -3.22 -3.66
CA LYS A 198 32.80 -2.66 -2.31
C LYS A 198 31.42 -2.03 -2.16
N TYR A 199 30.77 -2.29 -1.02
CA TYR A 199 29.56 -1.57 -0.63
C TYR A 199 29.90 -0.18 -0.09
N ILE A 200 29.09 0.83 -0.43
CA ILE A 200 29.21 2.18 0.17
C ILE A 200 28.61 2.16 1.57
N VAL A 201 27.44 1.54 1.71
CA VAL A 201 26.74 1.35 2.97
C VAL A 201 27.33 0.15 3.70
N LYS A 202 27.58 0.32 5.00
CA LYS A 202 28.09 -0.74 5.87
C LYS A 202 26.94 -1.46 6.56
N ALA A 203 25.96 -0.71 7.06
CA ALA A 203 24.77 -1.26 7.69
C ALA A 203 23.64 -0.24 7.74
N VAL A 204 22.42 -0.76 7.71
CA VAL A 204 21.20 -0.04 8.07
C VAL A 204 20.64 -0.69 9.32
N THR A 205 20.32 0.10 10.34
CA THR A 205 19.72 -0.38 11.58
C THR A 205 18.37 0.29 11.75
N VAL A 206 17.33 -0.51 11.90
CA VAL A 206 15.98 -0.02 12.15
C VAL A 206 15.66 -0.14 13.62
N GLU A 207 15.42 0.98 14.29
CA GLU A 207 14.83 1.02 15.63
C GLU A 207 13.30 1.06 15.60
N SER A 208 12.71 1.55 14.50
CA SER A 208 11.28 1.43 14.20
C SER A 208 11.01 1.65 12.70
N PRO A 209 9.95 1.06 12.11
CA PRO A 209 9.03 0.11 12.73
C PRO A 209 9.67 -1.28 12.85
N LYS A 210 9.60 -1.85 14.05
CA LYS A 210 9.98 -3.24 14.32
C LYS A 210 9.27 -3.74 15.58
N PRO A 211 9.12 -5.06 15.74
CA PRO A 211 8.67 -5.60 17.01
C PRO A 211 9.67 -5.32 18.14
N LYS A 212 9.17 -5.05 19.34
CA LYS A 212 9.97 -5.04 20.57
C LYS A 212 10.18 -6.44 21.12
N ASP A 213 9.23 -7.33 20.89
CA ASP A 213 9.39 -8.76 21.11
C ASP A 213 9.69 -9.45 19.78
N GLU A 214 10.89 -10.02 19.65
CA GLU A 214 11.32 -10.67 18.41
C GLU A 214 10.42 -11.86 18.01
N SER A 215 9.67 -12.43 18.97
CA SER A 215 8.71 -13.52 18.71
C SER A 215 7.43 -13.06 18.01
N HIS A 216 7.06 -11.77 18.05
CA HIS A 216 5.88 -11.29 17.34
C HIS A 216 6.05 -11.45 15.83
N GLU A 217 5.06 -12.01 15.15
CA GLU A 217 5.09 -12.15 13.68
C GLU A 217 5.02 -10.79 12.97
N TYR A 218 4.39 -9.80 13.61
CA TYR A 218 4.13 -8.46 13.07
C TYR A 218 4.61 -7.36 14.02
N THR A 219 4.72 -6.14 13.49
CA THR A 219 4.86 -4.94 14.31
C THR A 219 3.47 -4.48 14.78
N GLU A 220 3.18 -4.63 16.07
CA GLU A 220 1.85 -4.43 16.65
C GLU A 220 1.60 -2.97 17.07
N LEU A 221 0.60 -2.32 16.45
CA LEU A 221 0.19 -0.93 16.74
C LEU A 221 -1.25 -0.89 17.27
N LEU A 222 -1.42 -0.25 18.44
CA LEU A 222 -2.71 -0.14 19.11
C LEU A 222 -3.34 1.24 18.94
N TYR A 223 -4.52 1.27 18.32
CA TYR A 223 -5.27 2.50 18.01
C TYR A 223 -6.53 2.54 18.87
N ASP A 224 -6.67 3.59 19.69
CA ASP A 224 -7.78 3.82 20.63
C ASP A 224 -8.10 2.66 21.59
N ARG A 225 -7.17 1.72 21.76
CA ARG A 225 -7.29 0.59 22.69
C ARG A 225 -6.05 0.30 23.53
N ASP A 226 -6.25 -0.30 24.69
CA ASP A 226 -5.16 -0.80 25.53
C ASP A 226 -4.75 -2.21 25.06
N ALA A 227 -3.53 -2.64 25.41
CA ALA A 227 -3.14 -4.04 25.27
C ALA A 227 -3.90 -4.88 26.31
N ASP A 228 -4.36 -6.06 25.94
CA ASP A 228 -5.15 -6.94 26.82
C ASP A 228 -4.65 -8.40 26.74
N GLY A 229 -4.99 -9.24 27.71
CA GLY A 229 -4.82 -10.70 27.57
C GLY A 229 -3.39 -11.24 27.42
N GLY A 230 -2.34 -10.50 27.79
CA GLY A 230 -0.95 -10.91 27.57
C GLY A 230 -0.36 -10.41 26.25
N GLU A 231 -1.13 -9.66 25.45
CA GLU A 231 -0.62 -8.88 24.33
C GLU A 231 0.40 -7.85 24.83
N THR A 232 1.52 -7.71 24.10
CA THR A 232 2.45 -6.61 24.31
C THR A 232 2.46 -5.72 23.07
N ALA A 233 2.09 -4.45 23.23
CA ALA A 233 2.20 -3.49 22.14
C ALA A 233 3.67 -3.15 21.89
N ASP A 234 4.10 -3.14 20.62
CA ASP A 234 5.46 -2.76 20.27
C ASP A 234 5.69 -1.26 20.46
N TYR A 235 4.63 -0.45 20.43
CA TYR A 235 4.71 1.00 20.56
C TYR A 235 3.66 1.54 21.53
N PRO A 236 3.84 2.78 22.04
CA PRO A 236 2.80 3.42 22.85
C PRO A 236 1.46 3.43 22.10
N LYS A 237 0.38 3.22 22.85
CA LYS A 237 -0.99 3.38 22.34
C LYS A 237 -1.17 4.76 21.71
N TYR A 238 -1.75 4.79 20.52
CA TYR A 238 -2.21 6.02 19.88
C TYR A 238 -3.67 6.28 20.28
N THR A 239 -3.92 7.41 20.94
CA THR A 239 -5.24 7.80 21.45
C THR A 239 -5.79 9.00 20.69
N GLY A 240 -7.11 9.08 20.51
CA GLY A 240 -7.77 10.17 19.81
C GLY A 240 -7.44 10.16 18.32
N VAL A 241 -7.21 8.97 17.75
CA VAL A 241 -6.87 8.84 16.32
C VAL A 241 -8.10 9.04 15.44
N ARG A 242 -9.31 8.92 15.99
CA ARG A 242 -10.56 9.17 15.27
C ARG A 242 -10.88 10.65 15.17
N LEU A 243 -11.30 11.05 13.98
CA LEU A 243 -11.72 12.42 13.66
C LEU A 243 -13.03 12.40 12.88
N GLU A 244 -14.03 13.11 13.38
CA GLU A 244 -15.27 13.39 12.67
C GLU A 244 -15.09 14.66 11.84
N LEU A 245 -15.17 14.55 10.51
CA LEU A 245 -15.06 15.69 9.60
C LEU A 245 -16.25 15.69 8.64
N GLY A 246 -17.20 16.58 8.90
CA GLY A 246 -18.45 16.67 8.15
C GLY A 246 -19.38 15.49 8.46
N LYS A 247 -19.63 14.63 7.47
CA LYS A 247 -20.49 13.43 7.61
C LYS A 247 -19.69 12.12 7.69
N ASP A 248 -18.39 12.18 7.44
CA ASP A 248 -17.52 11.01 7.40
C ASP A 248 -16.67 10.96 8.68
N VAL A 249 -16.36 9.75 9.13
CA VAL A 249 -15.40 9.48 10.22
C VAL A 249 -14.08 9.04 9.61
N TYR A 250 -12.98 9.56 10.15
CA TYR A 250 -11.62 9.31 9.70
C TYR A 250 -10.75 8.77 10.83
N VAL A 251 -9.66 8.08 10.46
CA VAL A 251 -8.61 7.58 11.37
C VAL A 251 -7.28 8.19 10.95
N LYS A 252 -6.59 8.82 11.90
CA LYS A 252 -5.21 9.30 11.74
C LYS A 252 -4.23 8.15 11.70
N ILE A 253 -3.29 8.23 10.76
CA ILE A 253 -2.25 7.23 10.59
C ILE A 253 -1.04 7.59 11.43
N HIS A 254 -0.71 6.66 12.33
CA HIS A 254 0.46 6.69 13.20
C HIS A 254 1.39 5.51 12.94
N ILE A 255 2.53 5.74 12.29
CA ILE A 255 3.56 4.72 12.06
C ILE A 255 4.92 5.27 12.52
N PRO A 256 5.54 4.69 13.57
CA PRO A 256 6.84 5.14 14.04
C PRO A 256 7.93 4.68 13.07
N ALA A 257 8.88 5.57 12.75
CA ALA A 257 10.06 5.21 11.98
C ALA A 257 11.32 5.86 12.58
N LYS A 258 12.35 5.05 12.75
CA LYS A 258 13.67 5.45 13.24
C LYS A 258 14.72 4.54 12.62
N ILE A 259 15.58 5.16 11.83
CA ILE A 259 16.52 4.47 10.95
C ILE A 259 17.90 5.09 11.14
N THR A 260 18.88 4.26 11.45
CA THR A 260 20.30 4.61 11.52
C THR A 260 21.03 4.02 10.33
N ILE A 261 21.80 4.85 9.62
CA ILE A 261 22.61 4.44 8.48
C ILE A 261 24.09 4.64 8.82
N GLU A 262 24.88 3.60 8.59
CA GLU A 262 26.33 3.60 8.74
C GLU A 262 26.98 3.33 7.38
N LEU A 263 27.84 4.23 6.94
CA LEU A 263 28.69 4.05 5.76
C LEU A 263 30.01 3.40 6.16
N ASN A 264 30.67 2.77 5.19
CA ASN A 264 32.04 2.30 5.40
C ASN A 264 32.98 3.47 5.76
N ASP A 265 34.03 3.19 6.54
CA ASP A 265 34.88 4.23 7.19
C ASP A 265 35.55 5.21 6.20
N GLU A 266 35.66 4.84 4.93
CA GLU A 266 36.21 5.68 3.85
C GLU A 266 35.20 6.68 3.26
N PHE A 267 33.93 6.59 3.65
CA PHE A 267 32.83 7.44 3.18
C PHE A 267 32.31 8.37 4.27
N GLU A 268 31.80 9.52 3.84
CA GLU A 268 31.23 10.54 4.72
C GLU A 268 29.89 11.02 4.17
N PHE A 269 28.93 11.29 5.05
CA PHE A 269 27.71 12.00 4.68
C PHE A 269 28.02 13.45 4.27
N ILE A 270 27.26 13.96 3.32
CA ILE A 270 27.23 15.38 2.97
C ILE A 270 26.00 15.98 3.65
N VAL A 271 26.25 16.78 4.69
CA VAL A 271 25.20 17.46 5.44
C VAL A 271 25.24 18.96 5.11
N ASP A 272 24.14 19.47 4.55
CA ASP A 272 23.95 20.90 4.28
C ASP A 272 22.83 21.46 5.18
N GLU A 273 23.05 22.62 5.78
CA GLU A 273 22.04 23.30 6.59
C GLU A 273 20.86 23.83 5.76
N ALA A 274 21.05 24.01 4.45
CA ALA A 274 19.98 24.41 3.54
C ALA A 274 19.03 23.26 3.18
N ASP A 275 19.39 22.01 3.48
CA ASP A 275 18.57 20.86 3.17
C ASP A 275 17.29 20.82 4.03
N LYS A 276 16.14 20.53 3.41
CA LYS A 276 14.88 20.27 4.13
C LYS A 276 15.04 19.17 5.18
N ILE A 277 15.79 18.13 4.83
CA ILE A 277 16.23 17.05 5.71
C ILE A 277 17.71 16.82 5.41
N LYS A 278 18.55 17.01 6.42
CA LYS A 278 20.01 16.90 6.31
C LYS A 278 20.42 15.52 5.80
N GLY A 279 21.33 15.48 4.82
CA GLY A 279 21.98 14.22 4.40
C GLY A 279 21.21 13.39 3.38
N ILE A 280 20.06 13.85 2.89
CA ILE A 280 19.27 13.14 1.87
C ILE A 280 18.84 14.03 0.70
N TYR A 281 18.57 13.40 -0.43
CA TYR A 281 17.87 14.04 -1.55
C TYR A 281 16.36 14.01 -1.29
N PHE A 282 15.84 15.07 -0.64
CA PHE A 282 14.46 15.16 -0.15
C PHE A 282 13.37 14.88 -1.19
N LYS A 283 13.63 15.23 -2.45
CA LYS A 283 12.66 15.09 -3.53
C LYS A 283 12.29 13.63 -3.81
N ASP A 284 13.27 12.75 -3.71
CA ASP A 284 13.15 11.32 -3.99
C ASP A 284 12.90 10.47 -2.74
N PHE A 285 12.96 11.08 -1.54
CA PHE A 285 12.52 10.45 -0.30
C PHE A 285 11.02 10.08 -0.39
N GLU A 286 10.70 8.83 -0.05
CA GLU A 286 9.33 8.36 0.10
C GLU A 286 9.21 7.43 1.31
N MET A 287 8.11 7.56 2.05
CA MET A 287 7.73 6.62 3.10
C MET A 287 6.23 6.37 3.02
N LYS A 288 5.84 5.10 3.09
CA LYS A 288 4.47 4.67 2.84
C LYS A 288 4.11 3.36 3.50
N ILE A 289 2.81 3.11 3.57
CA ILE A 289 2.22 1.82 3.89
C ILE A 289 1.21 1.43 2.81
N TRP A 290 1.14 0.14 2.49
CA TRP A 290 0.22 -0.41 1.49
C TRP A 290 -0.33 -1.76 1.95
N SER A 291 -1.11 -2.46 1.12
CA SER A 291 -1.93 -3.65 1.48
C SER A 291 -3.14 -3.33 2.38
N LEU A 292 -3.54 -2.06 2.41
CA LEU A 292 -4.55 -1.50 3.32
C LEU A 292 -5.98 -1.48 2.76
N ASP A 293 -6.30 -2.44 1.90
CA ASP A 293 -7.43 -2.40 0.96
C ASP A 293 -7.30 -1.26 -0.07
N ASN A 294 -6.72 -1.61 -1.23
CA ASN A 294 -6.59 -0.82 -2.46
C ASN A 294 -5.79 0.50 -2.34
N GLY A 295 -4.65 0.57 -3.04
CA GLY A 295 -3.77 1.75 -3.10
C GLY A 295 -2.80 1.87 -1.91
N THR A 296 -2.25 3.07 -1.73
CA THR A 296 -1.13 3.34 -0.82
C THR A 296 -1.37 4.58 0.02
N VAL A 297 -1.02 4.53 1.31
CA VAL A 297 -1.00 5.69 2.21
C VAL A 297 0.43 6.18 2.36
N VAL A 298 0.67 7.48 2.17
CA VAL A 298 2.00 8.08 2.17
C VAL A 298 2.22 9.03 3.34
N PHE A 299 3.45 9.08 3.84
CA PHE A 299 3.91 10.06 4.82
C PHE A 299 3.85 11.47 4.23
N ASN A 300 3.31 12.44 4.98
CA ASN A 300 3.21 13.84 4.56
C ASN A 300 4.56 14.57 4.65
N LYS A 301 5.52 14.17 3.81
CA LYS A 301 6.91 14.61 3.89
C LYS A 301 7.10 16.12 3.82
N ASP A 302 6.28 16.83 3.04
CA ASP A 302 6.45 18.28 2.85
C ASP A 302 6.08 19.07 4.11
N ASP A 303 5.00 18.70 4.79
CA ASP A 303 4.55 19.39 5.99
C ASP A 303 5.35 18.95 7.24
N LEU A 304 5.79 17.68 7.23
CA LEU A 304 6.48 17.04 8.36
C LEU A 304 8.02 17.05 8.27
N ALA A 305 8.64 17.54 7.19
CA ALA A 305 10.10 17.57 7.03
C ALA A 305 10.82 18.19 8.24
N LYS A 306 10.30 19.32 8.71
CA LYS A 306 10.85 20.08 9.86
C LYS A 306 10.71 19.35 11.21
N ASN A 307 9.84 18.35 11.28
CA ASN A 307 9.58 17.55 12.47
C ASN A 307 10.46 16.29 12.54
N ILE A 308 11.24 16.01 11.49
CA ILE A 308 12.17 14.87 11.47
C ILE A 308 13.42 15.24 12.25
N ILE A 309 13.75 14.42 13.24
CA ILE A 309 14.92 14.61 14.08
C ILE A 309 16.09 13.90 13.40
N VAL A 310 17.14 14.67 13.07
CA VAL A 310 18.37 14.15 12.48
C VAL A 310 19.48 14.20 13.53
N THR A 311 20.03 13.04 13.89
CA THR A 311 21.20 12.93 14.76
C THR A 311 22.44 12.64 13.92
N TYR A 312 23.39 13.57 13.92
CA TYR A 312 24.65 13.48 13.17
C TYR A 312 25.79 14.03 14.03
N ASN A 313 26.92 13.31 14.05
CA ASN A 313 28.10 13.67 14.81
C ASN A 313 29.24 14.06 13.87
N GLU A 314 29.68 15.32 13.90
CA GLU A 314 30.79 15.81 13.06
C GLU A 314 32.13 15.09 13.28
N LYS A 315 32.28 14.35 14.38
CA LYS A 315 33.45 13.50 14.64
C LYS A 315 33.31 12.08 14.07
N GLU A 316 32.09 11.67 13.72
CA GLU A 316 31.73 10.34 13.20
C GLU A 316 30.85 10.56 11.96
N LYS A 317 31.49 11.04 10.89
CA LYS A 317 30.81 11.53 9.69
C LYS A 317 30.21 10.45 8.80
N ASN A 318 30.49 9.19 9.11
CA ASN A 318 29.98 8.02 8.41
C ASN A 318 28.68 7.49 9.03
N LYS A 319 28.09 8.17 10.02
CA LYS A 319 26.87 7.72 10.69
C LYS A 319 25.83 8.82 10.84
N ILE A 320 24.59 8.50 10.53
CA ILE A 320 23.44 9.41 10.69
C ILE A 320 22.20 8.63 11.13
N THR A 321 21.37 9.23 11.98
CA THR A 321 20.10 8.65 12.42
C THR A 321 18.96 9.61 12.11
N TYR A 322 17.90 9.09 11.51
CA TYR A 322 16.64 9.80 11.24
C TYR A 322 15.55 9.24 12.15
N GLU A 323 14.84 10.10 12.87
CA GLU A 323 13.65 9.76 13.64
C GLU A 323 12.48 10.59 13.11
N PHE A 324 11.50 9.88 12.53
CA PHE A 324 10.35 10.47 11.87
C PHE A 324 9.18 10.60 12.86
N PRO A 325 8.35 11.65 12.74
CA PRO A 325 7.14 11.74 13.55
C PRO A 325 6.21 10.56 13.26
N SER A 326 5.64 9.99 14.31
CA SER A 326 4.72 8.85 14.15
C SER A 326 3.41 9.27 13.52
N ASP A 327 2.84 10.43 13.87
CA ASP A 327 1.68 11.00 13.17
C ASP A 327 2.10 11.44 11.76
N TRP A 328 1.53 10.79 10.74
CA TRP A 328 1.84 11.05 9.34
C TRP A 328 1.05 12.21 8.75
N GLU A 329 0.19 12.87 9.53
CA GLU A 329 -0.79 13.86 9.06
C GLU A 329 -1.62 13.33 7.88
N HIS A 330 -1.95 12.04 7.94
CA HIS A 330 -2.75 11.33 6.94
C HIS A 330 -3.99 10.72 7.59
N LEU A 331 -5.14 10.91 6.95
CA LEU A 331 -6.44 10.39 7.35
C LEU A 331 -6.92 9.28 6.43
N MET A 332 -7.36 8.16 6.98
CA MET A 332 -8.12 7.15 6.24
C MET A 332 -9.59 7.22 6.63
N LYS A 333 -10.50 6.99 5.68
CA LYS A 333 -11.93 6.90 6.01
C LYS A 333 -12.18 5.64 6.83
N MET A 334 -12.93 5.76 7.92
CA MET A 334 -13.25 4.65 8.84
C MET A 334 -13.88 3.45 8.12
N LYS A 335 -14.72 3.70 7.11
CA LYS A 335 -15.33 2.64 6.28
C LYS A 335 -14.33 1.73 5.54
N ILE A 336 -13.07 2.16 5.41
CA ILE A 336 -11.98 1.40 4.77
C ILE A 336 -11.11 0.72 5.84
N VAL A 337 -11.30 1.03 7.13
CA VAL A 337 -10.54 0.45 8.23
C VAL A 337 -11.16 -0.87 8.65
N SER A 338 -10.40 -1.95 8.55
CA SER A 338 -10.76 -3.28 9.04
C SER A 338 -10.32 -3.50 10.49
N ALA A 339 -10.83 -4.55 11.14
CA ALA A 339 -10.49 -4.90 12.51
C ALA A 339 -9.04 -5.35 12.68
N VAL A 340 -8.48 -5.98 11.65
CA VAL A 340 -7.05 -6.21 11.50
C VAL A 340 -6.65 -5.64 10.16
N MET A 341 -5.73 -4.70 10.25
CA MET A 341 -5.21 -3.97 9.12
C MET A 341 -3.72 -4.29 9.03
N LEU A 342 -3.40 -5.30 8.23
CA LEU A 342 -2.03 -5.68 7.91
C LEU A 342 -1.51 -4.79 6.79
N ALA A 343 -0.41 -4.10 7.04
CA ALA A 343 0.20 -3.17 6.10
C ALA A 343 1.64 -3.55 5.82
N ASP A 344 2.04 -3.51 4.56
CA ASP A 344 3.44 -3.51 4.18
C ASP A 344 3.98 -2.08 4.36
N PHE A 345 5.08 -1.94 5.09
CA PHE A 345 5.80 -0.67 5.26
C PHE A 345 6.94 -0.58 4.25
N SER A 346 7.14 0.61 3.67
CA SER A 346 8.29 0.92 2.81
C SER A 346 8.79 2.34 3.06
N CYS A 347 10.12 2.49 3.16
CA CYS A 347 10.83 3.76 3.28
C CYS A 347 12.06 3.74 2.37
N ILE A 348 12.12 4.70 1.45
CA ILE A 348 13.17 4.88 0.45
C ILE A 348 13.89 6.19 0.76
N LEU A 349 15.19 6.11 1.07
CA LEU A 349 16.02 7.24 1.50
C LEU A 349 17.27 7.38 0.60
N PRO A 350 17.22 8.22 -0.44
CA PRO A 350 18.39 8.53 -1.25
C PRO A 350 19.33 9.47 -0.48
N ILE A 351 20.54 9.02 -0.17
CA ILE A 351 21.48 9.73 0.70
C ILE A 351 22.51 10.55 -0.07
N LYS A 352 23.01 11.61 0.55
CA LYS A 352 24.15 12.40 0.04
C LYS A 352 25.42 11.93 0.72
N CYS A 353 26.37 11.39 -0.03
CA CYS A 353 27.66 10.96 0.50
C CYS A 353 28.82 11.27 -0.45
N LYS A 354 30.04 11.11 0.05
CA LYS A 354 31.29 11.30 -0.68
C LYS A 354 32.37 10.33 -0.21
N HIS A 355 33.36 10.13 -1.06
CA HIS A 355 34.62 9.47 -0.75
C HIS A 355 35.77 10.41 -1.16
N GLY A 356 36.48 10.97 -0.17
CA GLY A 356 37.49 12.00 -0.42
C GLY A 356 36.89 13.23 -1.12
N SER A 357 37.33 13.52 -2.34
CA SER A 357 36.80 14.62 -3.16
C SER A 357 35.65 14.21 -4.09
N MET A 358 35.41 12.91 -4.27
CA MET A 358 34.35 12.39 -5.13
C MET A 358 33.02 12.46 -4.37
N LYS A 359 32.00 13.05 -5.01
CA LYS A 359 30.63 13.11 -4.47
C LYS A 359 29.74 12.18 -5.30
N TYR A 360 28.83 11.49 -4.62
CA TYR A 360 27.81 10.69 -5.28
C TYR A 360 26.61 11.58 -5.61
N GLU A 361 26.10 11.43 -6.83
CA GLU A 361 24.98 12.21 -7.35
C GLU A 361 23.63 11.72 -6.79
N GLU A 362 22.58 12.47 -7.09
CA GLU A 362 21.21 12.17 -6.67
C GLU A 362 20.77 10.77 -7.13
N GLY A 363 20.23 9.99 -6.19
CA GLY A 363 19.77 8.62 -6.41
C GLY A 363 20.88 7.55 -6.41
N GLN A 364 22.16 7.91 -6.52
CA GLN A 364 23.25 6.93 -6.67
C GLN A 364 23.46 6.00 -5.48
N VAL A 365 23.07 6.43 -4.28
CA VAL A 365 23.12 5.64 -3.05
C VAL A 365 21.78 5.78 -2.35
N THR A 366 21.01 4.69 -2.35
CA THR A 366 19.65 4.70 -1.79
C THR A 366 19.50 3.60 -0.76
N ILE A 367 18.93 3.97 0.38
CA ILE A 367 18.60 3.05 1.47
C ILE A 367 17.15 2.63 1.32
N VAL A 368 16.88 1.32 1.40
CA VAL A 368 15.52 0.79 1.35
C VAL A 368 15.22 0.03 2.62
N VAL A 369 14.23 0.49 3.37
CA VAL A 369 13.69 -0.24 4.52
C VAL A 369 12.28 -0.66 4.17
N SER A 370 12.04 -1.95 3.96
CA SER A 370 10.70 -2.39 3.51
C SER A 370 10.32 -3.78 4.01
N SER A 371 9.00 -4.03 4.11
CA SER A 371 8.44 -5.32 4.51
C SER A 371 8.44 -6.35 3.37
N ASP A 372 8.43 -5.85 2.14
CA ASP A 372 8.33 -6.60 0.89
C ASP A 372 9.67 -6.80 0.17
N LEU A 373 10.79 -6.52 0.85
CA LEU A 373 12.12 -6.75 0.29
C LEU A 373 12.32 -8.22 -0.10
N ASP A 374 12.89 -8.41 -1.29
CA ASP A 374 13.38 -9.69 -1.77
C ASP A 374 14.55 -10.15 -0.89
N THR A 375 14.43 -11.35 -0.31
CA THR A 375 15.42 -11.91 0.61
C THR A 375 16.61 -12.55 -0.11
N GLU A 376 16.61 -12.57 -1.44
CA GLU A 376 17.71 -13.16 -2.23
C GLU A 376 18.94 -12.24 -2.36
N SER A 377 18.83 -10.95 -2.04
CA SER A 377 19.93 -9.98 -2.09
C SER A 377 20.37 -9.60 -0.67
N GLU A 378 21.66 -9.76 -0.36
CA GLU A 378 22.28 -9.34 0.91
C GLU A 378 22.85 -7.90 0.83
N ASP A 379 22.21 -7.00 0.10
CA ASP A 379 22.66 -5.61 -0.03
C ASP A 379 22.57 -4.88 1.33
N PRO A 380 23.68 -4.40 1.92
CA PRO A 380 23.67 -3.70 3.20
C PRO A 380 22.92 -2.37 3.21
N ALA A 381 22.56 -1.83 2.03
CA ALA A 381 21.69 -0.67 1.89
C ALA A 381 20.20 -0.99 2.08
N ASN A 382 19.85 -2.28 2.12
CA ASN A 382 18.49 -2.76 2.26
C ASN A 382 18.28 -3.43 3.62
N GLU A 383 17.19 -3.11 4.30
CA GLU A 383 16.84 -3.72 5.58
C GLU A 383 15.38 -4.15 5.61
N LYS A 384 15.15 -5.46 5.82
CA LYS A 384 13.80 -6.03 5.85
C LYS A 384 13.16 -5.85 7.23
N VAL A 385 11.95 -5.30 7.25
CA VAL A 385 11.14 -5.16 8.48
C VAL A 385 9.92 -6.06 8.44
N LYS A 386 9.28 -6.30 9.60
CA LYS A 386 8.02 -7.04 9.65
C LYS A 386 6.86 -6.14 9.22
N LYS A 387 5.81 -6.74 8.65
CA LYS A 387 4.57 -6.01 8.33
C LYS A 387 3.99 -5.35 9.58
N ILE A 388 3.26 -4.27 9.37
CA ILE A 388 2.56 -3.54 10.43
C ILE A 388 1.19 -4.15 10.63
N HIS A 389 0.81 -4.37 11.88
CA HIS A 389 -0.52 -4.81 12.26
C HIS A 389 -1.22 -3.72 13.06
N ILE A 390 -2.26 -3.12 12.48
CA ILE A 390 -3.09 -2.12 13.16
C ILE A 390 -4.42 -2.77 13.55
N LYS A 391 -4.75 -2.80 14.84
CA LYS A 391 -5.94 -3.50 15.36
C LYS A 391 -7.09 -2.54 15.76
N PHE A 392 -8.30 -2.85 15.31
CA PHE A 392 -9.59 -2.17 15.50
C PHE A 392 -10.74 -3.20 15.72
N GLY A 393 -11.97 -2.80 16.11
CA GLY A 393 -13.19 -3.65 16.01
C GLY A 393 -13.53 -4.58 17.19
N CYS A 394 -14.76 -4.47 17.71
CA CYS A 394 -15.27 -5.14 18.92
C CYS A 394 -16.82 -5.06 19.09
N LEU A 395 -17.36 -5.67 20.15
CA LEU A 395 -18.74 -5.65 20.70
C LEU A 395 -18.85 -4.75 21.93
N GLY A 396 -20.02 -4.20 22.26
CA GLY A 396 -20.20 -3.44 23.52
C GLY A 396 -19.93 -4.29 24.78
N LYS A 397 -19.36 -3.70 25.85
CA LYS A 397 -18.98 -4.38 27.11
C LYS A 397 -20.07 -5.23 27.77
N ASP A 398 -21.33 -4.77 27.68
CA ASP A 398 -22.47 -5.42 28.33
C ASP A 398 -23.01 -6.61 27.52
N THR A 399 -22.44 -6.87 26.34
CA THR A 399 -22.90 -7.94 25.44
C THR A 399 -22.75 -9.30 26.11
N ARG A 400 -23.83 -10.05 26.18
CA ARG A 400 -23.92 -11.35 26.85
C ARG A 400 -23.53 -12.48 25.91
N ILE A 401 -22.41 -13.13 26.18
CA ILE A 401 -21.95 -14.30 25.44
C ILE A 401 -22.53 -15.57 26.07
N LEU A 402 -22.99 -16.48 25.21
CA LEU A 402 -23.41 -17.81 25.64
C LEU A 402 -22.20 -18.68 25.96
N MET A 403 -22.14 -19.14 27.21
CA MET A 403 -21.07 -19.98 27.73
C MET A 403 -21.37 -21.47 27.48
N ALA A 404 -20.34 -22.32 27.50
CA ALA A 404 -20.47 -23.77 27.27
C ALA A 404 -21.38 -24.48 28.29
N ASP A 405 -21.52 -23.93 29.49
CA ASP A 405 -22.43 -24.44 30.54
C ASP A 405 -23.90 -24.00 30.35
N GLY A 406 -24.18 -23.25 29.29
CA GLY A 406 -25.49 -22.69 28.97
C GLY A 406 -25.82 -21.39 29.69
N SER A 407 -24.94 -20.89 30.55
CA SER A 407 -25.08 -19.57 31.16
C SER A 407 -24.74 -18.45 30.17
N GLU A 408 -25.16 -17.23 30.49
CA GLU A 408 -24.79 -16.03 29.73
C GLU A 408 -23.94 -15.11 30.59
N ARG A 409 -22.81 -14.63 30.05
CA ARG A 409 -21.87 -13.77 30.76
C ARG A 409 -21.59 -12.51 29.95
N ALA A 410 -21.45 -11.35 30.61
CA ALA A 410 -21.05 -10.13 29.90
C ALA A 410 -19.64 -10.33 29.33
N ILE A 411 -19.40 -9.83 28.13
CA ILE A 411 -18.13 -10.04 27.42
C ILE A 411 -16.95 -9.44 28.20
N GLU A 412 -17.16 -8.35 28.94
CA GLU A 412 -16.16 -7.74 29.83
C GLU A 412 -15.76 -8.65 31.03
N ASP A 413 -16.60 -9.62 31.38
CA ASP A 413 -16.36 -10.56 32.49
C ASP A 413 -15.72 -11.88 32.03
N ILE A 414 -15.56 -12.08 30.72
CA ILE A 414 -14.94 -13.29 30.15
C ILE A 414 -13.42 -13.20 30.34
N ARG A 415 -12.78 -14.35 30.55
CA ARG A 415 -11.32 -14.46 30.71
C ARG A 415 -10.76 -15.49 29.75
N ILE A 416 -9.49 -15.32 29.37
CA ILE A 416 -8.76 -16.31 28.58
C ILE A 416 -8.81 -17.66 29.30
N GLY A 417 -9.08 -18.72 28.54
CA GLY A 417 -9.27 -20.07 29.04
C GLY A 417 -10.72 -20.43 29.37
N ASP A 418 -11.63 -19.45 29.47
CA ASP A 418 -13.07 -19.71 29.58
C ASP A 418 -13.59 -20.49 28.35
N LEU A 419 -14.69 -21.22 28.54
CA LEU A 419 -15.33 -22.00 27.48
C LEU A 419 -16.65 -21.33 27.06
N ALA A 420 -16.69 -20.78 25.86
CA ALA A 420 -17.91 -20.32 25.21
C ALA A 420 -18.61 -21.46 24.47
N GLN A 421 -19.87 -21.27 24.08
CA GLN A 421 -20.60 -22.22 23.24
C GLN A 421 -20.65 -21.70 21.80
N ASN A 422 -20.21 -22.52 20.85
CA ASN A 422 -20.37 -22.20 19.44
C ASN A 422 -21.78 -22.55 18.91
N MET A 423 -22.05 -22.25 17.65
CA MET A 423 -23.37 -22.47 17.03
C MET A 423 -23.83 -23.94 16.99
N ASP A 424 -22.90 -24.89 16.97
CA ASP A 424 -23.19 -26.33 17.00
C ASP A 424 -23.41 -26.86 18.42
N GLY A 425 -23.34 -25.98 19.42
CA GLY A 425 -23.48 -26.33 20.83
C GLY A 425 -22.19 -26.85 21.47
N MET A 426 -21.07 -26.81 20.75
CA MET A 426 -19.77 -27.33 21.20
C MET A 426 -19.03 -26.30 22.07
N PRO A 427 -18.26 -26.74 23.08
CA PRO A 427 -17.43 -25.86 23.88
C PRO A 427 -16.20 -25.41 23.08
N ILE A 428 -16.00 -24.10 22.97
CA ILE A 428 -14.85 -23.46 22.34
C ILE A 428 -14.07 -22.65 23.37
N ARG A 429 -12.74 -22.73 23.35
CA ARG A 429 -11.88 -22.10 24.35
C ARG A 429 -11.46 -20.71 23.89
N VAL A 430 -11.71 -19.71 24.74
CA VAL A 430 -11.19 -18.36 24.53
C VAL A 430 -9.67 -18.41 24.63
N THR A 431 -8.98 -18.15 23.52
CA THR A 431 -7.51 -18.11 23.43
C THR A 431 -6.98 -16.70 23.65
N ASN A 432 -7.76 -15.68 23.28
CA ASN A 432 -7.42 -14.28 23.44
C ASN A 432 -8.66 -13.40 23.66
N ILE A 433 -8.45 -12.19 24.19
CA ILE A 433 -9.49 -11.17 24.37
C ILE A 433 -8.94 -9.85 23.82
N ILE A 434 -9.68 -9.26 22.90
CA ILE A 434 -9.41 -7.95 22.34
C ILE A 434 -10.35 -6.97 23.03
N SER A 435 -9.87 -5.80 23.46
CA SER A 435 -10.74 -4.74 23.97
C SER A 435 -10.32 -3.37 23.48
N GLY A 436 -11.22 -2.38 23.48
CA GLY A 436 -10.99 -1.02 22.97
C GLY A 436 -12.03 -0.01 23.45
N MET A 437 -11.98 1.24 22.97
CA MET A 437 -13.00 2.28 23.25
C MET A 437 -13.72 2.70 21.97
N GLU A 438 -15.04 2.87 22.03
CA GLU A 438 -15.85 3.27 20.86
C GLU A 438 -16.78 4.43 21.20
N ALA A 439 -16.75 5.48 20.38
CA ALA A 439 -17.61 6.66 20.54
C ALA A 439 -19.05 6.39 20.09
N GLU A 440 -19.22 5.66 18.99
CA GLU A 440 -20.52 5.24 18.43
C GLU A 440 -20.46 3.79 17.97
N MET A 441 -21.61 3.13 17.96
CA MET A 441 -21.74 1.71 17.62
C MET A 441 -22.99 1.50 16.75
N VAL A 442 -22.96 0.50 15.87
CA VAL A 442 -24.14 0.01 15.17
C VAL A 442 -25.05 -0.65 16.21
N TYR A 443 -26.20 -0.05 16.48
CA TYR A 443 -27.23 -0.61 17.32
C TYR A 443 -28.26 -1.34 16.48
N VAL A 444 -28.46 -2.62 16.78
CA VAL A 444 -29.49 -3.46 16.17
C VAL A 444 -30.50 -3.84 17.24
N LYS A 445 -31.78 -3.77 16.88
CA LYS A 445 -32.88 -4.37 17.65
C LYS A 445 -33.79 -5.15 16.73
N THR A 446 -34.17 -6.36 17.14
CA THR A 446 -35.10 -7.22 16.40
C THR A 446 -36.55 -7.04 16.86
N MET A 447 -37.49 -7.61 16.10
CA MET A 447 -38.91 -7.68 16.47
C MET A 447 -39.15 -8.54 17.71
N GLY A 448 -38.29 -9.53 17.99
CA GLY A 448 -38.26 -10.28 19.26
C GLY A 448 -37.65 -9.52 20.44
N ASN A 449 -37.28 -8.25 20.25
CA ASN A 449 -36.65 -7.36 21.24
C ASN A 449 -35.24 -7.75 21.68
N LYS A 450 -34.54 -8.62 20.94
CA LYS A 450 -33.09 -8.80 21.12
C LYS A 450 -32.37 -7.55 20.65
N GLU A 451 -31.27 -7.19 21.32
CA GLU A 451 -30.48 -6.02 20.97
C GLU A 451 -28.98 -6.26 21.11
N ILE A 452 -28.19 -5.65 20.25
CA ILE A 452 -26.73 -5.77 20.26
C ILE A 452 -26.08 -4.47 19.77
N LEU A 453 -24.89 -4.17 20.30
CA LEU A 453 -24.04 -3.06 19.91
C LEU A 453 -22.75 -3.61 19.32
N MET A 454 -22.47 -3.23 18.08
CA MET A 454 -21.33 -3.75 17.32
C MET A 454 -20.56 -2.60 16.68
N THR A 455 -19.26 -2.76 16.55
CA THR A 455 -18.49 -1.92 15.62
C THR A 455 -18.91 -2.20 14.18
N GLU A 456 -18.75 -1.22 13.29
CA GLU A 456 -19.20 -1.29 11.89
C GLU A 456 -18.72 -2.56 11.15
N GLY A 457 -17.49 -2.99 11.42
CA GLY A 457 -16.86 -4.13 10.76
C GLY A 457 -17.22 -5.50 11.35
N HIS A 458 -18.03 -5.59 12.40
CA HIS A 458 -18.24 -6.86 13.12
C HIS A 458 -19.07 -7.87 12.28
N PRO A 459 -18.65 -9.15 12.18
CA PRO A 459 -19.37 -10.20 11.44
C PRO A 459 -20.70 -10.57 12.09
N VAL A 460 -21.76 -10.59 11.29
CA VAL A 460 -23.11 -10.98 11.70
C VAL A 460 -23.67 -11.97 10.70
N ARG A 461 -24.23 -13.09 11.15
CA ARG A 461 -24.94 -14.01 10.26
C ARG A 461 -26.39 -13.58 10.07
N VAL A 462 -26.79 -13.50 8.82
CA VAL A 462 -28.17 -13.20 8.40
C VAL A 462 -28.61 -14.17 7.31
N ARG A 463 -29.92 -14.32 7.14
CA ARG A 463 -30.50 -14.86 5.91
C ARG A 463 -30.90 -13.68 5.02
N ARG A 464 -30.31 -13.65 3.83
CA ARG A 464 -30.60 -12.69 2.76
C ARG A 464 -30.92 -13.47 1.50
N ASP A 465 -32.02 -13.14 0.84
CA ASP A 465 -32.46 -13.78 -0.40
C ASP A 465 -32.52 -15.32 -0.32
N GLY A 466 -32.97 -15.83 0.83
CA GLY A 466 -33.12 -17.27 1.08
C GLY A 466 -31.84 -18.00 1.46
N SER A 467 -30.67 -17.36 1.41
CA SER A 467 -29.38 -17.96 1.75
C SER A 467 -28.81 -17.39 3.05
N ILE A 468 -28.14 -18.22 3.84
CA ILE A 468 -27.41 -17.74 5.03
C ILE A 468 -26.08 -17.15 4.56
N CYS A 469 -25.81 -15.91 4.92
CA CYS A 469 -24.54 -15.22 4.68
C CYS A 469 -24.03 -14.56 5.95
N THR A 470 -22.74 -14.27 5.96
CA THR A 470 -22.11 -13.42 6.97
C THR A 470 -21.88 -12.05 6.35
N VAL A 471 -22.32 -11.00 7.03
CA VAL A 471 -22.19 -9.60 6.58
C VAL A 471 -21.56 -8.78 7.70
N ARG A 472 -20.95 -7.64 7.36
CA ARG A 472 -20.50 -6.70 8.38
C ARG A 472 -21.70 -5.96 8.97
N ALA A 473 -21.60 -5.53 10.22
CA ALA A 473 -22.68 -4.82 10.91
C ALA A 473 -23.16 -3.56 10.14
N VAL A 474 -22.26 -2.86 9.44
CA VAL A 474 -22.60 -1.68 8.63
C VAL A 474 -23.37 -2.03 7.33
N ASP A 475 -23.23 -3.25 6.82
CA ASP A 475 -23.87 -3.71 5.57
C ASP A 475 -25.24 -4.37 5.82
N LEU A 476 -25.69 -4.37 7.08
CA LEU A 476 -27.02 -4.82 7.48
C LEU A 476 -28.10 -3.89 6.92
N ASN A 477 -29.21 -4.46 6.47
CA ASN A 477 -30.36 -3.71 5.98
C ASN A 477 -31.70 -4.31 6.46
N GLY A 478 -32.79 -3.60 6.17
CA GLY A 478 -34.12 -3.95 6.68
C GLY A 478 -34.73 -5.25 6.12
N ALA A 479 -34.14 -5.85 5.10
CA ALA A 479 -34.58 -7.14 4.55
C ALA A 479 -33.85 -8.33 5.20
N ASP A 480 -32.82 -8.09 6.01
CA ASP A 480 -32.07 -9.16 6.66
C ASP A 480 -32.87 -9.83 7.77
N LEU A 481 -32.83 -11.17 7.76
CA LEU A 481 -33.31 -11.99 8.87
C LEU A 481 -32.12 -12.42 9.71
N PHE A 482 -32.04 -11.96 10.95
CA PHE A 482 -30.93 -12.25 11.85
C PHE A 482 -30.99 -13.70 12.29
N LEU A 483 -29.87 -14.41 12.20
CA LEU A 483 -29.76 -15.74 12.80
C LEU A 483 -29.54 -15.55 14.30
N THR A 484 -30.48 -16.05 15.10
CA THR A 484 -30.41 -15.99 16.55
C THR A 484 -30.49 -17.39 17.16
N LYS A 485 -30.17 -17.51 18.44
CA LYS A 485 -30.27 -18.76 19.20
C LYS A 485 -31.67 -19.39 19.14
N ASP A 486 -32.71 -18.56 19.03
CA ASP A 486 -34.11 -18.97 19.06
C ASP A 486 -34.71 -19.14 17.65
N GLY A 487 -33.89 -18.98 16.60
CA GLY A 487 -34.32 -18.99 15.20
C GLY A 487 -34.09 -17.66 14.50
N GLU A 488 -34.76 -17.46 13.38
CA GLU A 488 -34.61 -16.26 12.57
C GLU A 488 -35.48 -15.12 13.09
N GLU A 489 -34.92 -13.91 13.16
CA GLU A 489 -35.65 -12.72 13.62
C GLU A 489 -35.55 -11.55 12.64
N GLU A 490 -36.68 -10.87 12.45
CA GLU A 490 -36.77 -9.66 11.63
C GLU A 490 -36.19 -8.44 12.35
N LEU A 491 -35.58 -7.54 11.57
CA LEU A 491 -35.10 -6.26 12.06
C LEU A 491 -36.26 -5.35 12.51
N ARG A 492 -36.11 -4.71 13.67
CA ARG A 492 -36.98 -3.62 14.12
C ARG A 492 -36.32 -2.25 13.99
N TYR A 493 -35.07 -2.13 14.42
CA TYR A 493 -34.28 -0.90 14.33
C TYR A 493 -32.82 -1.22 14.00
N ILE A 494 -32.25 -0.43 13.09
CA ILE A 494 -30.80 -0.33 12.90
C ILE A 494 -30.43 1.15 12.79
N TYR A 495 -29.46 1.59 13.59
CA TYR A 495 -28.93 2.97 13.53
C TYR A 495 -27.61 3.08 14.30
N MET A 496 -26.84 4.13 14.01
CA MET A 496 -25.65 4.48 14.80
C MET A 496 -26.08 5.09 16.14
N LYS A 497 -25.51 4.57 17.23
CA LYS A 497 -25.83 4.99 18.59
C LYS A 497 -24.54 5.44 19.31
N PRO A 498 -24.53 6.64 19.93
CA PRO A 498 -23.47 7.03 20.86
C PRO A 498 -23.30 6.00 21.97
N TYR A 499 -22.05 5.61 22.22
CA TYR A 499 -21.68 4.58 23.17
C TYR A 499 -20.68 5.11 24.21
N ASN A 500 -19.52 5.62 23.77
CA ASN A 500 -18.47 6.21 24.61
C ASN A 500 -17.96 5.29 25.74
N ASP A 501 -17.85 3.99 25.46
CA ASP A 501 -17.46 2.99 26.45
C ASP A 501 -16.57 1.89 25.84
N ARG A 502 -16.15 0.94 26.69
CA ARG A 502 -15.30 -0.18 26.29
C ARG A 502 -16.04 -1.18 25.41
N VAL A 503 -15.29 -1.73 24.49
CA VAL A 503 -15.74 -2.78 23.58
C VAL A 503 -14.79 -3.96 23.63
N TYR A 504 -15.26 -5.16 23.28
CA TYR A 504 -14.53 -6.41 23.38
C TYR A 504 -14.72 -7.33 22.16
N ASN A 505 -13.72 -8.12 21.79
CA ASN A 505 -13.84 -9.24 20.86
C ASN A 505 -13.13 -10.47 21.44
N LEU A 506 -13.51 -11.67 21.00
CA LEU A 506 -12.93 -12.93 21.48
C LEU A 506 -12.23 -13.66 20.33
N GLU A 507 -11.13 -14.31 20.64
CA GLU A 507 -10.41 -15.20 19.73
C GLU A 507 -10.49 -16.64 20.25
N PHE A 508 -10.53 -17.60 19.33
CA PHE A 508 -10.63 -19.03 19.61
C PHE A 508 -9.55 -19.81 18.85
N ASP A 509 -9.59 -21.14 18.89
CA ASP A 509 -8.69 -22.01 18.12
C ASP A 509 -9.30 -22.25 16.72
N GLY A 510 -9.14 -21.25 15.85
CA GLY A 510 -9.77 -21.16 14.52
C GLY A 510 -11.07 -20.34 14.52
N GLU A 511 -11.59 -20.08 13.31
CA GLU A 511 -12.79 -19.26 13.11
C GLU A 511 -14.05 -19.92 13.67
N GLU A 512 -14.71 -19.22 14.58
CA GLU A 512 -15.94 -19.66 15.22
C GLU A 512 -17.07 -18.64 15.14
N PHE A 513 -18.29 -19.15 15.18
CA PHE A 513 -19.48 -18.34 15.43
C PHE A 513 -19.97 -18.59 16.86
N LEU A 514 -20.37 -17.51 17.52
CA LEU A 514 -20.91 -17.55 18.87
C LEU A 514 -22.24 -16.81 18.95
N TYR A 515 -22.95 -17.04 20.07
CA TYR A 515 -24.14 -16.27 20.41
C TYR A 515 -23.80 -15.11 21.34
N ALA A 516 -24.05 -13.89 20.87
CA ALA A 516 -23.85 -12.63 21.59
C ALA A 516 -25.19 -11.88 21.69
N ASN A 517 -25.74 -11.69 22.90
CA ASN A 517 -27.13 -11.27 23.13
C ASN A 517 -28.16 -12.09 22.33
N GLY A 518 -27.83 -13.36 22.08
CA GLY A 518 -28.61 -14.28 21.26
C GLY A 518 -28.42 -14.13 19.75
N PHE A 519 -27.68 -13.14 19.24
CA PHE A 519 -27.32 -13.03 17.81
C PHE A 519 -26.15 -13.93 17.46
N SER A 520 -26.17 -14.54 16.28
CA SER A 520 -25.03 -15.24 15.72
C SER A 520 -24.03 -14.24 15.13
N VAL A 521 -22.89 -14.10 15.79
CA VAL A 521 -21.80 -13.22 15.39
C VAL A 521 -20.51 -14.03 15.24
N GLY A 522 -19.63 -13.57 14.35
CA GLY A 522 -18.32 -14.17 14.18
C GLY A 522 -17.35 -13.70 15.25
N ASP A 523 -16.31 -14.48 15.47
CA ASP A 523 -15.19 -14.14 16.34
C ASP A 523 -14.19 -13.18 15.68
N PHE A 524 -13.06 -12.97 16.35
CA PHE A 524 -11.97 -12.14 15.87
C PHE A 524 -11.41 -12.60 14.51
N ASP A 525 -11.08 -13.88 14.36
CA ASP A 525 -10.47 -14.41 13.14
C ASP A 525 -11.38 -14.22 11.93
N MET A 526 -12.67 -14.51 12.10
CA MET A 526 -13.64 -14.35 11.02
C MET A 526 -13.88 -12.90 10.63
N GLN A 527 -13.85 -11.98 11.61
CA GLN A 527 -13.93 -10.53 11.33
C GLN A 527 -12.79 -10.07 10.39
N ASN A 528 -11.65 -10.75 10.44
CA ASN A 528 -10.44 -10.42 9.69
C ASN A 528 -10.39 -11.13 8.32
N HIS A 529 -10.91 -12.36 8.23
CA HIS A 529 -10.91 -13.13 6.99
C HIS A 529 -12.14 -12.91 6.11
N MET A 530 -13.21 -12.28 6.61
CA MET A 530 -14.38 -11.94 5.80
C MET A 530 -13.93 -11.18 4.55
N PRO A 531 -14.05 -11.78 3.35
CA PRO A 531 -13.80 -11.08 2.11
C PRO A 531 -14.71 -9.86 2.12
N ARG A 532 -14.16 -8.68 1.79
CA ARG A 532 -15.04 -7.60 1.36
C ARG A 532 -15.94 -8.17 0.27
N GLU A 533 -17.19 -7.73 0.19
CA GLU A 533 -17.94 -7.94 -1.04
C GLU A 533 -16.99 -7.58 -2.17
N LYS A 534 -16.54 -8.58 -2.95
CA LYS A 534 -15.99 -8.32 -4.27
C LYS A 534 -17.09 -7.51 -4.87
N THR A 535 -16.86 -6.21 -5.08
CA THR A 535 -17.78 -5.31 -5.75
C THR A 535 -18.44 -6.15 -6.82
N THR A 536 -19.73 -6.46 -6.62
CA THR A 536 -20.49 -7.31 -7.53
C THR A 536 -20.05 -6.94 -8.92
N LYS A 537 -19.45 -7.90 -9.65
CA LYS A 537 -18.79 -7.72 -10.96
C LYS A 537 -19.40 -6.49 -11.62
N ARG A 538 -18.70 -5.34 -11.59
CA ARG A 538 -19.35 -4.06 -11.89
C ARG A 538 -20.06 -4.22 -13.22
N GLU A 539 -21.39 -4.12 -13.21
CA GLU A 539 -22.14 -4.17 -14.47
C GLU A 539 -21.84 -2.88 -15.19
N TYR A 540 -20.91 -2.97 -16.15
CA TYR A 540 -20.56 -1.87 -17.00
C TYR A 540 -21.69 -1.63 -18.01
N SER A 541 -21.94 -0.36 -18.32
CA SER A 541 -22.92 0.04 -19.34
C SER A 541 -22.51 -0.36 -20.77
N PHE A 542 -21.31 -0.93 -20.93
CA PHE A 542 -20.71 -1.35 -22.20
C PHE A 542 -19.99 -2.70 -22.06
N ASP A 543 -19.77 -3.39 -23.18
CA ASP A 543 -19.00 -4.64 -23.23
C ASP A 543 -17.51 -4.34 -23.02
N THR A 544 -16.90 -4.95 -22.00
CA THR A 544 -15.49 -4.77 -21.67
C THR A 544 -14.56 -5.67 -22.47
N LYS A 545 -15.07 -6.71 -23.16
CA LYS A 545 -14.23 -7.64 -23.94
C LYS A 545 -13.42 -6.95 -25.04
N PRO A 546 -14.00 -6.03 -25.85
CA PRO A 546 -13.22 -5.31 -26.86
C PRO A 546 -12.09 -4.47 -26.26
N VAL A 547 -12.25 -3.95 -25.04
CA VAL A 547 -11.19 -3.19 -24.35
C VAL A 547 -10.01 -4.10 -24.04
N ALA A 548 -10.26 -5.28 -23.46
CA ALA A 548 -9.22 -6.26 -23.18
C ALA A 548 -8.55 -6.79 -24.46
N GLU A 549 -9.27 -6.89 -25.58
CA GLU A 549 -8.67 -7.24 -26.88
C GLU A 549 -7.73 -6.15 -27.40
N GLU A 550 -8.09 -4.86 -27.26
CA GLU A 550 -7.22 -3.74 -27.62
C GLU A 550 -6.00 -3.63 -26.69
N MET A 551 -6.13 -3.84 -25.38
CA MET A 551 -4.98 -3.88 -24.46
C MET A 551 -3.96 -4.97 -24.89
N ARG A 552 -4.44 -6.19 -25.19
CA ARG A 552 -3.55 -7.26 -25.70
C ARG A 552 -2.94 -6.95 -27.08
N LYS A 553 -3.55 -6.08 -27.89
CA LYS A 553 -2.93 -5.59 -29.13
C LYS A 553 -1.88 -4.53 -28.82
N LEU A 554 -2.17 -3.63 -27.89
CA LEU A 554 -1.26 -2.58 -27.44
C LEU A 554 0.07 -3.17 -26.94
N LEU A 555 0.00 -4.18 -26.08
CA LEU A 555 1.19 -4.90 -25.60
C LEU A 555 2.03 -5.50 -26.74
N ARG A 556 1.37 -6.03 -27.79
CA ARG A 556 2.06 -6.56 -28.98
C ARG A 556 2.72 -5.46 -29.81
N LEU A 557 2.04 -4.33 -30.02
CA LEU A 557 2.62 -3.17 -30.72
C LEU A 557 3.87 -2.66 -30.00
N TYR A 558 3.85 -2.65 -28.67
CA TYR A 558 5.02 -2.29 -27.88
C TYR A 558 6.17 -3.26 -28.12
N GLN A 559 5.92 -4.57 -28.01
CA GLN A 559 6.93 -5.62 -28.21
C GLN A 559 7.55 -5.56 -29.62
N GLU A 560 6.73 -5.40 -30.67
CA GLU A 560 7.18 -5.31 -32.06
C GLU A 560 8.06 -4.07 -32.33
N ASN A 561 7.91 -3.02 -31.54
CA ASN A 561 8.68 -1.77 -31.68
C ASN A 561 9.91 -1.73 -30.75
N MET A 562 10.09 -2.75 -29.89
CA MET A 562 11.27 -2.93 -29.04
C MET A 562 12.36 -3.77 -29.70
N GLU A 563 11.98 -4.65 -30.62
CA GLU A 563 12.87 -5.43 -31.51
C GLU A 563 13.42 -4.56 -32.65
#